data_AF-A0AAN1JMM5-F1
#
_entry.id   AF-A0AAN1JMM5-F1
#
_cell.length_a   1.000
_cell.length_b   1.000
_cell.length_c   1.000
_cell.angle_alpha   90.00
_cell.angle_beta   90.00
_cell.angle_gamma   90.00
#
_symmetry.space_group_name_H-M   'P 1'
#
loop_
_entity.id
_entity.type
_entity.pdbx_description
1 polymer ?
#
loop_
_entity_poly.entity_id
_entity_poly.type
_entity_poly.pdbx_seq_one_letter_code
_entity_poly.pdbx_strand_id
1 'polypeptide(L)'
;MTSIRLGVEDYTRSQQADGGDPDRALSALRNYFAGILLLFKYRIALEAPTPEDGYKLIFKTGEILPKPDGSGGFEWQPLKFNNNTIDLADIKKRFDAFGISTDWTVVKALQNERNNVEHLHPQNAAAVIGKFLSDTFPLLSELIEKELGDAPATLLGETWKTMLEQHDFYKGQVAVCEDGWAALNVPDGLLPVIPAMQCEDCRSSLLKPDTTDSSDLESEKVKYACVSCGFSSHVIPLLEETLVDVQGGYDPYAGDEEPVAECPECQHATFVHAKGECLWCGMELDREGCARCGENLTLDDYDNNGLCGYCQYQADKAQDD
;
A
#
# COMPACT_ATOMS: atom_id res chain seq x y z
N MET A 1 -17.19 -12.64 13.32
CA MET A 1 -18.33 -11.78 12.89
C MET A 1 -18.48 -10.53 13.74
N THR A 2 -18.65 -10.63 15.06
CA THR A 2 -18.84 -9.47 15.95
C THR A 2 -17.80 -8.36 15.78
N SER A 3 -16.51 -8.70 15.64
CA SER A 3 -15.45 -7.70 15.45
C SER A 3 -15.55 -6.93 14.13
N ILE A 4 -15.99 -7.58 13.05
CA ILE A 4 -16.26 -6.91 11.76
C ILE A 4 -17.39 -5.89 11.94
N ARG A 5 -18.50 -6.32 12.56
CA ARG A 5 -19.66 -5.46 12.82
C ARG A 5 -19.30 -4.26 13.69
N LEU A 6 -18.60 -4.48 14.80
CA LEU A 6 -18.12 -3.41 15.68
C LEU A 6 -17.17 -2.46 14.95
N GLY A 7 -16.30 -2.99 14.08
CA GLY A 7 -15.41 -2.17 13.27
C GLY A 7 -16.16 -1.21 12.36
N VAL A 8 -17.18 -1.70 11.66
CA VAL A 8 -18.02 -0.88 10.77
C VAL A 8 -18.89 0.11 11.57
N GLU A 9 -19.45 -0.31 12.71
CA GLU A 9 -20.20 0.59 13.59
C GLU A 9 -19.33 1.74 14.12
N ASP A 10 -18.11 1.44 14.58
CA ASP A 10 -17.16 2.46 15.03
C ASP A 10 -16.76 3.39 13.88
N TYR A 11 -16.59 2.87 12.66
CA TYR A 11 -16.36 3.70 11.48
C TYR A 11 -17.53 4.67 11.25
N THR A 12 -18.77 4.18 11.21
CA THR A 12 -19.95 5.02 11.02
C THR A 12 -20.04 6.13 12.07
N ARG A 13 -19.73 5.82 13.34
CA ARG A 13 -19.73 6.82 14.43
C ARG A 13 -18.59 7.82 14.32
N SER A 14 -17.46 7.43 13.73
CA SER A 14 -16.33 8.34 13.48
C SER A 14 -16.65 9.39 12.40
N GLN A 15 -17.57 9.08 11.48
CA GLN A 15 -17.95 9.96 10.36
C GLN A 15 -19.12 10.90 10.69
N GLN A 16 -19.75 10.75 11.86
CA GLN A 16 -20.92 11.55 12.23
C GLN A 16 -20.52 12.99 12.59
N ALA A 17 -21.13 13.96 11.88
CA ALA A 17 -20.88 15.38 12.11
C ALA A 17 -21.43 15.91 13.45
N ASP A 18 -22.55 15.34 13.94
CA ASP A 18 -23.15 15.69 15.23
C ASP A 18 -23.28 14.43 16.10
N GLY A 19 -22.76 14.50 17.34
CA GLY A 19 -22.72 13.38 18.28
C GLY A 19 -21.75 12.24 17.93
N GLY A 20 -20.93 12.41 16.90
CA GLY A 20 -19.88 11.46 16.50
C GLY A 20 -18.62 11.53 17.37
N ASP A 21 -17.71 10.59 17.15
CA ASP A 21 -16.45 10.45 17.89
C ASP A 21 -15.32 10.06 16.92
N PRO A 22 -14.53 11.03 16.42
CA PRO A 22 -13.46 10.79 15.45
C PRO A 22 -12.42 9.77 15.93
N ASP A 23 -12.17 9.67 17.24
CA ASP A 23 -11.21 8.73 17.82
C ASP A 23 -11.62 7.26 17.58
N ARG A 24 -12.91 7.02 17.29
CA ARG A 24 -13.40 5.69 16.92
C ARG A 24 -12.86 5.19 15.60
N ALA A 25 -12.29 6.02 14.73
CA ALA A 25 -11.65 5.55 13.52
C ALA A 25 -10.50 4.56 13.82
N LEU A 26 -9.72 4.80 14.89
CA LEU A 26 -8.68 3.87 15.34
C LEU A 26 -9.26 2.56 15.88
N SER A 27 -10.35 2.65 16.64
CA SER A 27 -11.09 1.47 17.14
C SER A 27 -11.66 0.64 15.98
N ALA A 28 -12.25 1.32 15.00
CA ALA A 28 -12.81 0.74 13.79
C ALA A 28 -11.78 -0.09 13.04
N LEU A 29 -10.61 0.49 12.75
CA LEU A 29 -9.52 -0.19 12.06
C LEU A 29 -9.04 -1.44 12.81
N ARG A 30 -8.85 -1.34 14.13
CA ARG A 30 -8.40 -2.46 14.97
C ARG A 30 -9.42 -3.59 14.99
N ASN A 31 -10.69 -3.28 15.23
CA ASN A 31 -11.77 -4.25 15.33
C ASN A 31 -12.04 -4.92 13.97
N TYR A 32 -12.04 -4.14 12.90
CA TYR A 32 -12.28 -4.63 11.55
C TYR A 32 -11.14 -5.57 11.11
N PHE A 33 -9.88 -5.17 11.29
CA PHE A 33 -8.72 -6.04 11.01
C PHE A 33 -8.79 -7.36 11.80
N ALA A 34 -9.00 -7.27 13.12
CA ALA A 34 -9.12 -8.45 13.95
C ALA A 34 -10.29 -9.35 13.50
N GLY A 35 -11.39 -8.76 13.04
CA GLY A 35 -12.54 -9.47 12.52
C GLY A 35 -12.25 -10.29 11.27
N ILE A 36 -11.45 -9.76 10.34
CA ILE A 36 -11.01 -10.49 9.13
C ILE A 36 -10.11 -11.67 9.53
N LEU A 37 -9.15 -11.46 10.43
CA LEU A 37 -8.28 -12.56 10.90
C LEU A 37 -9.07 -13.66 11.61
N LEU A 38 -10.09 -13.30 12.39
CA LEU A 38 -10.98 -14.26 13.02
C LEU A 38 -11.79 -15.05 12.00
N LEU A 39 -12.23 -14.40 10.91
CA LEU A 39 -12.94 -15.08 9.84
C LEU A 39 -12.03 -16.06 9.08
N PHE A 40 -10.78 -15.69 8.81
CA PHE A 40 -9.79 -16.61 8.24
C PHE A 40 -9.53 -17.82 9.16
N LYS A 41 -9.38 -17.59 10.46
CA LYS A 41 -9.23 -18.68 11.44
C LYS A 41 -10.46 -19.58 11.46
N TYR A 42 -11.66 -19.00 11.41
CA TYR A 42 -12.89 -19.76 11.34
C TYR A 42 -12.94 -20.64 10.08
N ARG A 43 -12.63 -20.08 8.91
CA ARG A 43 -12.55 -20.84 7.65
C ARG A 43 -11.56 -22.01 7.74
N ILE A 44 -10.37 -21.80 8.31
CA ILE A 44 -9.39 -22.87 8.56
C ILE A 44 -9.97 -23.96 9.45
N ALA A 45 -10.66 -23.58 10.53
CA ALA A 45 -11.21 -24.55 11.49
C ALA A 45 -12.26 -25.47 10.84
N LEU A 46 -12.94 -25.03 9.77
CA LEU A 46 -13.91 -25.83 9.02
C LEU A 46 -13.28 -26.95 8.18
N GLU A 47 -11.97 -26.91 7.93
CA GLU A 47 -11.25 -28.03 7.28
C GLU A 47 -11.13 -29.26 8.19
N ALA A 48 -11.34 -29.07 9.50
CA ALA A 48 -11.27 -30.16 10.45
C ALA A 48 -12.59 -30.94 10.52
N PRO A 49 -12.55 -32.27 10.69
CA PRO A 49 -13.74 -33.10 10.82
C PRO A 49 -14.52 -32.86 12.12
N THR A 50 -13.87 -32.31 13.15
CA THR A 50 -14.47 -32.01 14.45
C THR A 50 -14.10 -30.61 14.92
N PRO A 51 -14.93 -29.95 15.74
CA PRO A 51 -14.58 -28.67 16.35
C PRO A 51 -13.27 -28.72 17.15
N GLU A 52 -13.03 -29.81 17.88
CA GLU A 52 -11.81 -30.02 18.68
C GLU A 52 -10.56 -30.08 17.80
N ASP A 53 -10.65 -30.68 16.62
CA ASP A 53 -9.56 -30.69 15.65
C ASP A 53 -9.40 -29.33 14.96
N GLY A 54 -10.50 -28.60 14.74
CA GLY A 54 -10.46 -27.22 14.23
C GLY A 54 -9.69 -26.29 15.15
N TYR A 55 -9.83 -26.46 16.47
CA TYR A 55 -9.01 -25.77 17.47
C TYR A 55 -7.51 -26.03 17.25
N LYS A 56 -7.09 -27.25 16.93
CA LYS A 56 -5.68 -27.56 16.67
C LYS A 56 -5.14 -26.81 15.45
N LEU A 57 -5.98 -26.56 14.46
CA LEU A 57 -5.59 -25.83 13.26
C LEU A 57 -5.37 -24.34 13.51
N ILE A 58 -6.06 -23.72 14.48
CA ILE A 58 -5.99 -22.26 14.70
C ILE A 58 -5.03 -21.83 15.82
N PHE A 59 -4.41 -22.78 16.53
CA PHE A 59 -3.37 -22.54 17.52
C PHE A 59 -1.98 -22.87 16.96
N LYS A 60 -0.94 -22.18 17.45
CA LYS A 60 0.42 -22.45 17.01
C LYS A 60 0.83 -23.84 17.53
N THR A 61 1.46 -24.61 16.64
CA THR A 61 1.99 -25.92 16.97
C THR A 61 3.15 -25.74 17.96
N GLY A 62 3.12 -26.51 19.06
CA GLY A 62 4.27 -26.59 19.96
C GLY A 62 5.40 -27.42 19.36
N GLU A 63 6.36 -27.79 20.19
CA GLU A 63 7.45 -28.68 19.79
C GLU A 63 6.92 -30.01 19.22
N ILE A 64 7.43 -30.41 18.06
CA ILE A 64 7.06 -31.66 17.38
C ILE A 64 8.13 -32.70 17.72
N LEU A 65 7.73 -33.76 18.41
CA LEU A 65 8.64 -34.84 18.80
C LEU A 65 8.20 -36.17 18.16
N PRO A 66 9.15 -37.09 17.91
CA PRO A 66 8.81 -38.43 17.46
C PRO A 66 8.17 -39.19 18.62
N LYS A 67 6.97 -39.73 18.39
CA LYS A 67 6.22 -40.56 19.33
C LYS A 67 6.15 -41.99 18.80
N PRO A 68 6.62 -43.00 19.55
CA PRO A 68 6.56 -44.38 19.10
C PRO A 68 5.12 -44.82 18.81
N ASP A 69 4.91 -45.54 17.69
CA ASP A 69 3.60 -46.02 17.25
C ASP A 69 3.21 -47.39 17.86
N GLY A 70 4.08 -47.98 18.68
CA GLY A 70 3.89 -49.29 19.31
C GLY A 70 4.12 -50.49 18.37
N SER A 71 4.45 -50.24 17.10
CA SER A 71 4.67 -51.25 16.04
C SER A 71 6.12 -51.29 15.56
N GLY A 72 7.02 -50.56 16.23
CA GLY A 72 8.43 -50.42 15.86
C GLY A 72 8.74 -49.20 15.00
N GLY A 73 7.74 -48.35 14.71
CA GLY A 73 7.89 -47.06 14.05
C GLY A 73 7.67 -45.88 15.00
N PHE A 74 7.59 -44.69 14.42
CA PHE A 74 7.29 -43.45 15.14
C PHE A 74 6.49 -42.49 14.26
N GLU A 75 5.65 -41.67 14.89
CA GLU A 75 4.94 -40.57 14.26
C GLU A 75 5.40 -39.24 14.86
N TRP A 76 5.60 -38.23 14.02
CA TRP A 76 5.87 -36.88 14.49
C TRP A 76 4.57 -36.27 15.00
N GLN A 77 4.47 -36.05 16.31
CA GLN A 77 3.28 -35.49 16.94
C GLN A 77 3.65 -34.24 17.77
N PRO A 78 2.80 -33.20 17.77
CA PRO A 78 3.01 -32.05 18.63
C PRO A 78 2.76 -32.43 20.10
N LEU A 79 3.66 -32.00 21.00
CA LEU A 79 3.58 -32.28 22.43
C LEU A 79 2.34 -31.65 23.08
N LYS A 80 2.14 -30.35 22.81
CA LYS A 80 0.96 -29.55 23.18
C LYS A 80 0.84 -28.38 22.20
N PHE A 81 -0.39 -28.03 21.83
CA PHE A 81 -0.65 -26.73 21.22
C PHE A 81 -0.42 -25.65 22.28
N ASN A 82 0.24 -24.56 21.90
CA ASN A 82 0.44 -23.44 22.81
C ASN A 82 -0.85 -22.63 22.99
N ASN A 83 -0.87 -21.69 23.93
CA ASN A 83 -2.05 -20.83 24.16
C ASN A 83 -2.18 -19.69 23.14
N ASN A 84 -1.23 -19.58 22.20
CA ASN A 84 -1.20 -18.49 21.24
C ASN A 84 -1.85 -18.94 19.94
N THR A 85 -2.80 -18.16 19.45
CA THR A 85 -3.38 -18.40 18.13
C THR A 85 -2.39 -18.06 17.03
N ILE A 86 -2.66 -18.59 15.84
CA ILE A 86 -1.86 -18.37 14.64
C ILE A 86 -1.89 -16.89 14.23
N ASP A 87 -0.75 -16.38 13.77
CA ASP A 87 -0.64 -15.03 13.21
C ASP A 87 -0.93 -15.01 11.71
N LEU A 88 -0.81 -13.85 11.07
CA LEU A 88 -1.10 -13.71 9.64
C LEU A 88 -0.22 -14.58 8.75
N ALA A 89 1.07 -14.71 9.08
CA ALA A 89 2.00 -15.55 8.31
C ALA A 89 1.63 -17.04 8.44
N ASP A 90 1.24 -17.44 9.65
CA ASP A 90 0.76 -18.79 9.94
C ASP A 90 -0.60 -19.11 9.30
N ILE A 91 -1.50 -18.12 9.19
CA ILE A 91 -2.77 -18.23 8.44
C ILE A 91 -2.46 -18.46 6.96
N LYS A 92 -1.57 -17.66 6.38
CA LYS A 92 -1.19 -17.80 4.96
C LYS A 92 -0.69 -19.19 4.63
N LYS A 93 0.25 -19.71 5.43
CA LYS A 93 0.78 -21.07 5.25
C LYS A 93 -0.32 -22.14 5.29
N ARG A 94 -1.35 -21.95 6.12
CA ARG A 94 -2.47 -22.90 6.23
C ARG A 94 -3.43 -22.78 5.05
N PHE A 95 -3.74 -21.56 4.61
CA PHE A 95 -4.52 -21.35 3.39
C PHE A 95 -3.85 -22.02 2.20
N ASP A 96 -2.54 -21.81 2.03
CA ASP A 96 -1.75 -22.45 0.97
C ASP A 96 -1.79 -23.99 1.09
N ALA A 97 -1.71 -24.54 2.29
CA ALA A 97 -1.77 -25.98 2.53
C ALA A 97 -3.14 -26.61 2.27
N PHE A 98 -4.23 -25.87 2.56
CA PHE A 98 -5.61 -26.31 2.35
C PHE A 98 -6.17 -25.93 0.97
N GLY A 99 -5.41 -25.20 0.16
CA GLY A 99 -5.87 -24.71 -1.14
C GLY A 99 -6.96 -23.64 -1.06
N ILE A 100 -7.01 -22.89 0.04
CA ILE A 100 -7.98 -21.80 0.27
C ILE A 100 -7.44 -20.53 -0.39
N SER A 101 -8.24 -19.91 -1.25
CA SER A 101 -7.83 -18.71 -1.99
C SER A 101 -8.27 -17.42 -1.31
N THR A 102 -7.43 -16.40 -1.36
CA THR A 102 -7.76 -15.03 -0.92
C THR A 102 -6.76 -14.03 -1.50
N ASP A 103 -7.14 -12.76 -1.58
CA ASP A 103 -6.23 -11.70 -2.04
C ASP A 103 -5.28 -11.27 -0.91
N TRP A 104 -4.08 -11.88 -0.91
CA TRP A 104 -3.03 -11.55 0.06
C TRP A 104 -2.46 -10.13 -0.11
N THR A 105 -2.63 -9.49 -1.27
CA THR A 105 -2.16 -8.12 -1.51
C THR A 105 -2.98 -7.15 -0.66
N VAL A 106 -4.30 -7.26 -0.70
CA VAL A 106 -5.22 -6.45 0.12
C VAL A 106 -4.97 -6.67 1.61
N VAL A 107 -4.77 -7.91 2.04
CA VAL A 107 -4.53 -8.24 3.46
C VAL A 107 -3.20 -7.70 3.99
N LYS A 108 -2.14 -7.68 3.16
CA LYS A 108 -0.85 -7.09 3.53
C LYS A 108 -0.92 -5.57 3.59
N ALA A 109 -1.55 -4.94 2.60
CA ALA A 109 -1.76 -3.49 2.58
C ALA A 109 -2.46 -3.04 3.88
N LEU A 110 -3.53 -3.74 4.23
CA LEU A 110 -4.22 -3.60 5.51
C LEU A 110 -3.31 -3.72 6.74
N GLN A 111 -2.50 -4.78 6.83
CA GLN A 111 -1.62 -4.97 7.98
C GLN A 111 -0.65 -3.79 8.13
N ASN A 112 -0.10 -3.32 7.01
CA ASN A 112 0.82 -2.19 6.98
C ASN A 112 0.11 -0.90 7.42
N GLU A 113 -1.05 -0.58 6.83
CA GLU A 113 -1.86 0.58 7.22
C GLU A 113 -2.22 0.55 8.71
N ARG A 114 -2.66 -0.59 9.22
CA ARG A 114 -2.97 -0.76 10.65
C ARG A 114 -1.77 -0.47 11.55
N ASN A 115 -0.57 -0.84 11.13
CA ASN A 115 0.65 -0.58 11.89
C ASN A 115 1.04 0.90 11.82
N ASN A 116 0.92 1.52 10.64
CA ASN A 116 1.23 2.93 10.43
C ASN A 116 0.28 3.85 11.20
N VAL A 117 -1.00 3.47 11.27
CA VAL A 117 -2.07 4.24 11.92
C VAL A 117 -1.89 4.35 13.45
N GLU A 118 -1.03 3.54 14.10
CA GLU A 118 -0.71 3.72 15.53
C GLU A 118 -0.01 5.06 15.83
N HIS A 119 0.51 5.75 14.81
CA HIS A 119 1.16 7.06 14.92
C HIS A 119 0.36 8.21 14.29
N LEU A 120 -0.86 7.94 13.77
CA LEU A 120 -1.61 8.92 12.98
C LEU A 120 -2.72 9.63 13.78
N HIS A 121 -3.06 10.83 13.33
CA HIS A 121 -4.21 11.60 13.83
C HIS A 121 -5.54 10.88 13.50
N PRO A 122 -6.58 10.97 14.35
CA PRO A 122 -7.88 10.32 14.12
C PRO A 122 -8.52 10.63 12.77
N GLN A 123 -8.37 11.85 12.26
CA GLN A 123 -8.88 12.24 10.93
C GLN A 123 -8.19 11.46 9.80
N ASN A 124 -6.93 11.09 9.96
CA ASN A 124 -6.18 10.31 8.99
C ASN A 124 -6.65 8.85 9.05
N ALA A 125 -6.87 8.34 10.27
CA ALA A 125 -7.40 6.99 10.48
C ALA A 125 -8.77 6.79 9.81
N ALA A 126 -9.63 7.82 9.78
CA ALA A 126 -10.94 7.78 9.15
C ALA A 126 -10.88 7.53 7.62
N ALA A 127 -10.02 8.27 6.91
CA ALA A 127 -9.82 8.07 5.48
C ALA A 127 -9.24 6.68 5.18
N VAL A 128 -8.27 6.24 5.99
CA VAL A 128 -7.64 4.92 5.87
C VAL A 128 -8.67 3.79 6.04
N ILE A 129 -9.50 3.81 7.10
CA ILE A 129 -10.52 2.77 7.29
C ILE A 129 -11.60 2.82 6.21
N GLY A 130 -11.98 4.01 5.71
CA GLY A 130 -12.97 4.15 4.64
C GLY A 130 -12.51 3.50 3.33
N LYS A 131 -11.25 3.71 2.92
CA LYS A 131 -10.60 2.99 1.81
C LYS A 131 -10.58 1.50 2.08
N PHE A 132 -10.18 1.14 3.28
CA PHE A 132 -9.95 -0.24 3.64
C PHE A 132 -11.24 -1.10 3.66
N LEU A 133 -12.36 -0.52 4.12
CA LEU A 133 -13.69 -1.14 3.99
C LEU A 133 -14.05 -1.40 2.52
N SER A 134 -13.72 -0.48 1.62
CA SER A 134 -13.93 -0.65 0.18
C SER A 134 -13.04 -1.74 -0.41
N ASP A 135 -11.73 -1.71 -0.13
CA ASP A 135 -10.76 -2.66 -0.70
C ASP A 135 -11.00 -4.11 -0.25
N THR A 136 -11.48 -4.30 0.98
CA THR A 136 -11.78 -5.66 1.50
C THR A 136 -13.18 -6.15 1.19
N PHE A 137 -14.06 -5.30 0.68
CA PHE A 137 -15.41 -5.73 0.33
C PHE A 137 -15.42 -6.90 -0.67
N PRO A 138 -14.67 -6.86 -1.80
CA PRO A 138 -14.60 -7.99 -2.72
C PRO A 138 -14.01 -9.25 -2.07
N LEU A 139 -12.95 -9.09 -1.27
CA LEU A 139 -12.29 -10.19 -0.57
C LEU A 139 -13.26 -10.91 0.37
N LEU A 140 -14.03 -10.15 1.16
CA LEU A 140 -14.99 -10.71 2.10
C LEU A 140 -16.18 -11.34 1.39
N SER A 141 -16.65 -10.75 0.29
CA SER A 141 -17.69 -11.34 -0.54
C SER A 141 -17.24 -12.72 -1.04
N GLU A 142 -16.06 -12.78 -1.65
CA GLU A 142 -15.53 -14.00 -2.24
C GLU A 142 -15.28 -15.09 -1.18
N LEU A 143 -14.68 -14.73 -0.06
CA LEU A 143 -14.43 -15.68 1.03
C LEU A 143 -15.75 -16.22 1.62
N ILE A 144 -16.74 -15.36 1.87
CA ILE A 144 -17.99 -15.82 2.47
C ILE A 144 -18.77 -16.70 1.47
N GLU A 145 -18.84 -16.31 0.20
CA GLU A 145 -19.60 -17.04 -0.81
C GLU A 145 -18.93 -18.35 -1.23
N LYS A 146 -17.65 -18.30 -1.62
CA LYS A 146 -16.95 -19.47 -2.18
C LYS A 146 -16.42 -20.39 -1.11
N GLU A 147 -15.89 -19.83 -0.03
CA GLU A 147 -15.13 -20.58 0.96
C GLU A 147 -16.00 -20.99 2.17
N LEU A 148 -17.07 -20.25 2.49
CA LEU A 148 -18.01 -20.62 3.55
C LEU A 148 -19.37 -21.13 3.04
N GLY A 149 -19.69 -20.92 1.77
CA GLY A 149 -20.97 -21.32 1.18
C GLY A 149 -22.17 -20.57 1.78
N ASP A 150 -21.96 -19.35 2.28
CA ASP A 150 -23.00 -18.51 2.88
C ASP A 150 -23.19 -17.22 2.09
N ALA A 151 -24.29 -16.51 2.33
CA ALA A 151 -24.51 -15.18 1.76
C ALA A 151 -23.93 -14.11 2.70
N PRO A 152 -23.09 -13.18 2.21
CA PRO A 152 -22.51 -12.11 3.03
C PRO A 152 -23.57 -11.28 3.77
N ALA A 153 -24.70 -11.00 3.12
CA ALA A 153 -25.83 -10.30 3.72
C ALA A 153 -26.48 -11.07 4.89
N THR A 154 -26.53 -12.40 4.82
CA THR A 154 -27.03 -13.25 5.91
C THR A 154 -26.04 -13.26 7.08
N LEU A 155 -24.75 -13.39 6.79
CA LEU A 155 -23.71 -13.50 7.80
C LEU A 155 -23.44 -12.18 8.53
N LEU A 156 -23.44 -11.05 7.83
CA LEU A 156 -23.07 -9.75 8.36
C LEU A 156 -24.28 -8.82 8.62
N GLY A 157 -25.44 -9.07 8.01
CA GLY A 157 -26.65 -8.26 8.22
C GLY A 157 -26.49 -6.83 7.69
N GLU A 158 -27.01 -5.85 8.43
CA GLU A 158 -26.91 -4.41 8.08
C GLU A 158 -25.47 -3.94 7.87
N THR A 159 -24.50 -4.54 8.56
CA THR A 159 -23.07 -4.27 8.33
C THR A 159 -22.67 -4.48 6.88
N TRP A 160 -23.20 -5.52 6.22
CA TRP A 160 -22.91 -5.78 4.80
C TRP A 160 -23.41 -4.63 3.91
N LYS A 161 -24.61 -4.13 4.20
CA LYS A 161 -25.21 -3.02 3.47
C LYS A 161 -24.37 -1.75 3.60
N THR A 162 -23.94 -1.40 4.81
CA THR A 162 -23.05 -0.25 5.03
C THR A 162 -21.72 -0.41 4.29
N MET A 163 -21.14 -1.61 4.27
CA MET A 163 -19.91 -1.87 3.53
C MET A 163 -20.10 -1.75 2.02
N LEU A 164 -21.22 -2.24 1.48
CA LEU A 164 -21.56 -2.09 0.07
C LEU A 164 -21.72 -0.62 -0.32
N GLU A 165 -22.49 0.15 0.46
CA GLU A 165 -22.68 1.58 0.24
C GLU A 165 -21.33 2.34 0.28
N GLN A 166 -20.47 2.02 1.24
CA GLN A 166 -19.13 2.58 1.34
C GLN A 166 -18.25 2.17 0.16
N HIS A 167 -18.32 0.91 -0.29
CA HIS A 167 -17.57 0.40 -1.43
C HIS A 167 -17.96 1.13 -2.72
N ASP A 168 -19.26 1.20 -3.02
CA ASP A 168 -19.81 1.86 -4.20
C ASP A 168 -19.47 3.36 -4.21
N PHE A 169 -19.63 4.03 -3.07
CA PHE A 169 -19.23 5.43 -2.90
C PHE A 169 -17.74 5.61 -3.19
N TYR A 170 -16.88 4.84 -2.51
CA TYR A 170 -15.44 4.98 -2.66
C TYR A 170 -14.98 4.69 -4.10
N LYS A 171 -15.50 3.64 -4.73
CA LYS A 171 -15.20 3.32 -6.14
C LYS A 171 -15.66 4.41 -7.09
N GLY A 172 -16.82 5.02 -6.85
CA GLY A 172 -17.28 6.19 -7.61
C GLY A 172 -16.31 7.37 -7.49
N GLN A 173 -15.82 7.66 -6.29
CA GLN A 173 -14.86 8.75 -6.08
C GLN A 173 -13.48 8.45 -6.70
N VAL A 174 -13.03 7.20 -6.68
CA VAL A 174 -11.81 6.77 -7.38
C VAL A 174 -11.92 7.04 -8.88
N ALA A 175 -13.03 6.65 -9.52
CA ALA A 175 -13.25 6.89 -10.94
C ALA A 175 -13.22 8.40 -11.28
N VAL A 176 -13.84 9.24 -10.44
CA VAL A 176 -13.77 10.71 -10.61
C VAL A 176 -12.34 11.24 -10.53
N CYS A 177 -11.51 10.68 -9.64
CA CYS A 177 -10.11 11.07 -9.52
C CYS A 177 -9.31 10.62 -10.75
N GLU A 178 -9.46 9.35 -11.15
CA GLU A 178 -8.79 8.77 -12.33
C GLU A 178 -9.14 9.53 -13.61
N ASP A 179 -10.43 9.82 -13.85
CA ASP A 179 -10.89 10.60 -14.99
C ASP A 179 -10.31 12.02 -14.98
N GLY A 180 -10.21 12.63 -13.79
CA GLY A 180 -9.61 13.95 -13.61
C GLY A 180 -8.13 13.96 -13.98
N TRP A 181 -7.36 12.99 -13.50
CA TRP A 181 -5.94 12.86 -13.82
C TRP A 181 -5.70 12.50 -15.28
N ALA A 182 -6.54 11.64 -15.88
CA ALA A 182 -6.45 11.29 -17.29
C ALA A 182 -6.75 12.48 -18.23
N ALA A 183 -7.53 13.46 -17.76
CA ALA A 183 -7.78 14.69 -18.50
C ALA A 183 -6.63 15.72 -18.38
N LEU A 184 -5.71 15.52 -17.43
CA LEU A 184 -4.52 16.35 -17.26
C LEU A 184 -3.36 15.75 -18.07
N ASN A 185 -2.55 16.60 -18.71
CA ASN A 185 -1.37 16.15 -19.48
C ASN A 185 -0.19 15.81 -18.56
N VAL A 186 -0.37 14.80 -17.69
CA VAL A 186 0.72 14.27 -16.86
C VAL A 186 1.67 13.44 -17.74
N PRO A 187 3.00 13.62 -17.65
CA PRO A 187 3.95 12.78 -18.38
C PRO A 187 3.75 11.29 -18.11
N ASP A 188 3.85 10.45 -19.15
CA ASP A 188 3.57 9.00 -19.07
C ASP A 188 4.41 8.30 -18.00
N GLY A 189 5.67 8.71 -17.82
CA GLY A 189 6.58 8.17 -16.81
C GLY A 189 6.11 8.38 -15.36
N LEU A 190 5.25 9.39 -15.13
CA LEU A 190 4.75 9.80 -13.81
C LEU A 190 3.33 9.31 -13.53
N LEU A 191 2.60 8.81 -14.54
CA LEU A 191 1.26 8.21 -14.34
C LEU A 191 1.24 7.12 -13.25
N PRO A 192 2.25 6.25 -13.09
CA PRO A 192 2.28 5.26 -12.01
C PRO A 192 2.44 5.85 -10.60
N VAL A 193 2.87 7.11 -10.47
CA VAL A 193 3.05 7.80 -9.19
C VAL A 193 1.72 8.35 -8.67
N ILE A 194 0.83 8.77 -9.56
CA ILE A 194 -0.45 9.41 -9.21
C ILE A 194 -1.29 8.57 -8.22
N PRO A 195 -1.46 7.24 -8.41
CA PRO A 195 -2.24 6.43 -7.46
C PRO A 195 -1.60 6.28 -6.06
N ALA A 196 -0.31 6.57 -5.92
CA ALA A 196 0.42 6.51 -4.66
C ALA A 196 0.35 7.81 -3.86
N MET A 197 -0.05 8.93 -4.49
CA MET A 197 -0.16 10.23 -3.82
C MET A 197 -1.21 10.18 -2.70
N GLN A 198 -0.91 10.84 -1.58
CA GLN A 198 -1.81 10.93 -0.43
C GLN A 198 -2.01 12.37 -0.01
N CYS A 199 -3.21 12.69 0.45
CA CYS A 199 -3.52 14.01 0.99
C CYS A 199 -2.60 14.32 2.19
N GLU A 200 -1.88 15.44 2.13
CA GLU A 200 -1.03 15.92 3.22
C GLU A 200 -1.80 16.11 4.56
N ASP A 201 -3.10 16.42 4.50
CA ASP A 201 -3.94 16.66 5.68
C ASP A 201 -4.55 15.38 6.26
N CYS A 202 -5.23 14.58 5.44
CA CYS A 202 -6.00 13.40 5.91
C CYS A 202 -5.48 12.04 5.43
N ARG A 203 -4.37 12.00 4.67
CA ARG A 203 -3.78 10.78 4.07
C ARG A 203 -4.68 10.00 3.10
N SER A 204 -5.83 10.56 2.69
CA SER A 204 -6.67 9.95 1.66
C SER A 204 -5.97 9.93 0.30
N SER A 205 -6.09 8.82 -0.44
CA SER A 205 -5.66 8.72 -1.84
C SER A 205 -6.68 9.28 -2.83
N LEU A 206 -7.83 9.77 -2.36
CA LEU A 206 -8.87 10.38 -3.22
C LEU A 206 -8.50 11.82 -3.56
N LEU A 207 -7.49 11.97 -4.41
CA LEU A 207 -7.02 13.26 -4.90
C LEU A 207 -7.48 13.45 -6.34
N LYS A 208 -8.14 14.57 -6.62
CA LYS A 208 -8.45 15.00 -7.99
C LYS A 208 -7.65 16.25 -8.34
N PRO A 209 -7.22 16.44 -9.59
CA PRO A 209 -6.65 17.70 -10.00
C PRO A 209 -7.71 18.81 -9.95
N ASP A 210 -7.32 19.97 -9.46
CA ASP A 210 -8.08 21.21 -9.50
C ASP A 210 -7.44 22.13 -10.54
N THR A 211 -8.10 22.21 -11.69
CA THR A 211 -7.65 22.98 -12.85
C THR A 211 -8.33 24.35 -12.97
N THR A 212 -8.94 24.84 -11.88
CA THR A 212 -9.62 26.15 -11.86
C THR A 212 -8.67 27.31 -12.21
N ASP A 213 -7.44 27.26 -11.69
CA ASP A 213 -6.42 28.29 -11.92
C ASP A 213 -5.60 28.04 -13.21
N SER A 214 -5.33 26.77 -13.53
CA SER A 214 -4.59 26.33 -14.72
C SER A 214 -4.83 24.84 -14.97
N SER A 215 -4.85 24.42 -16.23
CA SER A 215 -4.78 23.01 -16.64
C SER A 215 -3.40 22.63 -17.18
N ASP A 216 -2.46 23.56 -17.17
CA ASP A 216 -1.10 23.37 -17.63
C ASP A 216 -0.20 23.04 -16.44
N LEU A 217 0.28 21.79 -16.38
CA LEU A 217 1.06 21.27 -15.27
C LEU A 217 2.39 22.02 -15.10
N GLU A 218 2.99 22.48 -16.22
CA GLU A 218 4.20 23.31 -16.26
C GLU A 218 3.99 24.70 -15.63
N SER A 219 2.75 25.13 -15.46
CA SER A 219 2.46 26.48 -14.97
C SER A 219 2.65 26.63 -13.45
N GLU A 220 3.00 25.54 -12.73
CA GLU A 220 3.10 25.42 -11.26
C GLU A 220 1.83 25.80 -10.47
N LYS A 221 0.73 26.12 -11.16
CA LYS A 221 -0.53 26.58 -10.56
C LYS A 221 -1.56 25.48 -10.42
N VAL A 222 -1.32 24.32 -11.04
CA VAL A 222 -2.21 23.17 -10.91
C VAL A 222 -2.15 22.68 -9.47
N LYS A 223 -3.32 22.61 -8.85
CA LYS A 223 -3.50 22.07 -7.51
C LYS A 223 -4.14 20.70 -7.60
N TYR A 224 -4.05 19.95 -6.52
CA TYR A 224 -4.99 18.86 -6.27
C TYR A 224 -5.97 19.30 -5.18
N ALA A 225 -7.15 18.68 -5.18
CA ALA A 225 -8.14 18.79 -4.12
C ALA A 225 -8.43 17.39 -3.57
N CYS A 226 -8.33 17.23 -2.26
CA CYS A 226 -8.73 16.02 -1.57
C CYS A 226 -10.25 15.94 -1.52
N VAL A 227 -10.80 14.87 -2.07
CA VAL A 227 -12.24 14.63 -2.09
C VAL A 227 -12.77 14.29 -0.70
N SER A 228 -11.93 13.78 0.20
CA SER A 228 -12.31 13.34 1.54
C SER A 228 -12.42 14.48 2.55
N CYS A 229 -11.46 15.41 2.57
CA CYS A 229 -11.41 16.50 3.57
C CYS A 229 -11.49 17.92 2.97
N GLY A 230 -11.39 18.05 1.64
CA GLY A 230 -11.39 19.34 0.95
C GLY A 230 -10.06 20.09 0.96
N PHE A 231 -9.01 19.55 1.59
CA PHE A 231 -7.66 20.13 1.53
C PHE A 231 -7.18 20.26 0.08
N SER A 232 -6.46 21.34 -0.22
CA SER A 232 -5.92 21.60 -1.56
C SER A 232 -4.49 22.12 -1.47
N SER A 233 -3.60 21.62 -2.31
CA SER A 233 -2.19 22.00 -2.39
C SER A 233 -1.67 21.81 -3.82
N HIS A 234 -0.43 22.21 -4.09
CA HIS A 234 0.17 22.13 -5.42
C HIS A 234 0.50 20.68 -5.82
N VAL A 235 0.32 20.34 -7.09
CA VAL A 235 0.56 18.96 -7.58
C VAL A 235 2.04 18.60 -7.60
N ILE A 236 2.90 19.49 -8.11
CA ILE A 236 4.31 19.19 -8.35
C ILE A 236 5.04 18.76 -7.07
N PRO A 237 4.99 19.52 -5.95
CA PRO A 237 5.72 19.12 -4.74
C PRO A 237 5.26 17.76 -4.20
N LEU A 238 3.95 17.50 -4.20
CA LEU A 238 3.42 16.22 -3.74
C LEU A 238 3.83 15.07 -4.66
N LEU A 239 3.86 15.30 -5.98
CA LEU A 239 4.27 14.31 -6.96
C LEU A 239 5.76 13.97 -6.81
N GLU A 240 6.62 14.97 -6.63
CA GLU A 240 8.06 14.80 -6.42
C GLU A 240 8.34 14.05 -5.10
N GLU A 241 7.69 14.44 -3.99
CA GLU A 241 7.77 13.74 -2.71
C GLU A 241 7.32 12.27 -2.83
N THR A 242 6.17 12.04 -3.49
CA THR A 242 5.62 10.69 -3.69
C THR A 242 6.54 9.83 -4.56
N LEU A 243 7.24 10.44 -5.54
CA LEU A 243 8.15 9.71 -6.41
C LEU A 243 9.34 9.14 -5.61
N VAL A 244 9.87 9.87 -4.64
CA VAL A 244 10.94 9.38 -3.75
C VAL A 244 10.48 8.10 -3.03
N ASP A 245 9.29 8.11 -2.44
CA ASP A 245 8.70 6.95 -1.77
C ASP A 245 8.50 5.76 -2.72
N VAL A 246 8.01 6.01 -3.94
CA VAL A 246 7.80 4.97 -4.97
C VAL A 246 9.12 4.35 -5.43
N GLN A 247 10.23 5.10 -5.42
CA GLN A 247 11.56 4.61 -5.77
C GLN A 247 12.32 3.95 -4.59
N GLY A 248 11.67 3.72 -3.45
CA GLY A 248 12.25 3.01 -2.31
C GLY A 248 12.46 3.87 -1.07
N GLY A 249 12.09 5.15 -1.12
CA GLY A 249 12.28 6.11 -0.04
C GLY A 249 13.73 6.55 0.12
N TYR A 250 13.97 7.45 1.06
CA TYR A 250 15.29 7.97 1.35
C TYR A 250 15.50 8.14 2.87
N ASP A 251 16.59 7.56 3.38
CA ASP A 251 17.05 7.79 4.75
C ASP A 251 18.39 8.55 4.70
N PRO A 252 18.41 9.86 5.04
CA PRO A 252 19.63 10.66 4.99
C PRO A 252 20.70 10.19 6.00
N TYR A 253 20.35 9.33 6.96
CA TYR A 253 21.29 8.76 7.93
C TYR A 253 21.89 7.42 7.49
N ALA A 254 21.35 6.78 6.45
CA ALA A 254 21.88 5.53 5.90
C ALA A 254 23.18 5.74 5.12
N GLY A 255 23.45 6.97 4.67
CA GLY A 255 24.60 7.30 3.82
C GLY A 255 24.41 6.89 2.36
N ASP A 256 23.20 6.49 1.98
CA ASP A 256 22.80 6.22 0.60
C ASP A 256 22.52 7.54 -0.15
N GLU A 257 22.52 7.49 -1.47
CA GLU A 257 22.10 8.60 -2.32
C GLU A 257 20.58 8.62 -2.44
N GLU A 258 19.99 9.81 -2.58
CA GLU A 258 18.56 9.94 -2.83
C GLU A 258 18.20 9.24 -4.16
N PRO A 259 17.13 8.45 -4.23
CA PRO A 259 16.83 7.67 -5.44
C PRO A 259 16.45 8.54 -6.64
N VAL A 260 16.17 9.82 -6.40
CA VAL A 260 15.70 10.80 -7.37
C VAL A 260 16.52 12.08 -7.22
N ALA A 261 16.79 12.76 -8.34
CA ALA A 261 17.46 14.06 -8.37
C ALA A 261 16.72 15.08 -9.25
N GLU A 262 17.10 16.34 -9.13
CA GLU A 262 16.67 17.42 -10.00
C GLU A 262 17.20 17.21 -11.43
N CYS A 263 16.31 17.23 -12.41
CA CYS A 263 16.70 17.11 -13.81
C CYS A 263 17.27 18.44 -14.34
N PRO A 264 18.46 18.45 -14.97
CA PRO A 264 19.06 19.68 -15.50
C PRO A 264 18.28 20.29 -16.67
N GLU A 265 17.46 19.51 -17.38
CA GLU A 265 16.67 20.01 -18.51
C GLU A 265 15.35 20.68 -18.09
N CYS A 266 14.62 20.08 -17.14
CA CYS A 266 13.28 20.54 -16.76
C CYS A 266 13.18 21.06 -15.31
N GLN A 267 14.26 20.99 -14.52
CA GLN A 267 14.34 21.46 -13.12
C GLN A 267 13.36 20.79 -12.15
N HIS A 268 12.71 19.70 -12.56
CA HIS A 268 11.89 18.89 -11.68
C HIS A 268 12.71 17.80 -11.01
N ALA A 269 12.45 17.52 -9.73
CA ALA A 269 13.02 16.43 -8.96
C ALA A 269 12.43 15.08 -9.39
N THR A 270 12.70 14.69 -10.63
CA THR A 270 12.09 13.53 -11.32
C THR A 270 13.07 12.70 -12.13
N PHE A 271 14.38 12.96 -11.99
CA PHE A 271 15.42 12.10 -12.55
C PHE A 271 15.63 10.89 -11.66
N VAL A 272 15.37 9.68 -12.14
CA VAL A 272 15.50 8.44 -11.35
C VAL A 272 16.85 7.78 -11.63
N HIS A 273 17.74 7.78 -10.64
CA HIS A 273 19.11 7.24 -10.78
C HIS A 273 19.12 5.78 -11.25
N ALA A 274 18.25 4.94 -10.68
CA ALA A 274 18.16 3.53 -11.02
C ALA A 274 17.76 3.27 -12.48
N LYS A 275 17.10 4.24 -13.13
CA LYS A 275 16.69 4.16 -14.53
C LYS A 275 17.61 4.94 -15.47
N GLY A 276 18.34 5.92 -14.95
CA GLY A 276 19.14 6.84 -15.75
C GLY A 276 18.29 7.76 -16.63
N GLU A 277 17.05 8.03 -16.24
CA GLU A 277 16.09 8.83 -17.03
C GLU A 277 15.26 9.78 -16.15
N CYS A 278 14.84 10.92 -16.74
CA CYS A 278 13.87 11.85 -16.18
C CYS A 278 12.45 11.44 -16.56
N LEU A 279 11.61 11.18 -15.56
CA LEU A 279 10.22 10.76 -15.80
C LEU A 279 9.30 11.90 -16.25
N TRP A 280 9.77 13.16 -16.14
CA TRP A 280 9.03 14.35 -16.57
C TRP A 280 9.29 14.70 -18.03
N CYS A 281 10.54 15.02 -18.39
CA CYS A 281 10.90 15.47 -19.74
C CYS A 281 11.43 14.38 -20.67
N GLY A 282 11.77 13.19 -20.14
CA GLY A 282 12.32 12.08 -20.92
C GLY A 282 13.82 12.18 -21.22
N MET A 283 14.56 13.06 -20.53
CA MET A 283 16.03 13.09 -20.59
C MET A 283 16.60 11.73 -20.17
N GLU A 284 17.55 11.19 -20.92
CA GLU A 284 18.24 9.93 -20.60
C GLU A 284 19.76 10.14 -20.57
N LEU A 285 20.47 9.46 -19.66
CA LEU A 285 21.93 9.40 -19.69
C LEU A 285 22.42 8.45 -20.80
N ASP A 286 23.62 8.73 -21.32
CA ASP A 286 24.24 7.87 -22.32
C ASP A 286 24.53 6.48 -21.75
N ARG A 287 23.90 5.47 -22.36
CA ARG A 287 24.00 4.07 -21.96
C ARG A 287 25.31 3.41 -22.43
N GLU A 288 26.05 4.02 -23.36
CA GLU A 288 27.36 3.52 -23.80
C GLU A 288 28.47 3.78 -22.74
N GLY A 289 28.19 4.63 -21.75
CA GLY A 289 29.13 5.02 -20.72
C GLY A 289 30.20 5.98 -21.23
N CYS A 290 31.21 6.25 -20.41
CA CYS A 290 32.29 7.16 -20.73
C CYS A 290 33.02 6.73 -22.00
N ALA A 291 33.06 7.61 -23.01
CA ALA A 291 33.68 7.35 -24.32
C ALA A 291 35.18 6.96 -24.24
N ARG A 292 35.84 7.21 -23.10
CA ARG A 292 37.26 6.92 -22.89
C ARG A 292 37.51 5.64 -22.08
N CYS A 293 36.77 5.42 -20.98
CA CYS A 293 37.04 4.32 -20.06
C CYS A 293 35.90 3.30 -19.93
N GLY A 294 34.73 3.59 -20.52
CA GLY A 294 33.54 2.74 -20.47
C GLY A 294 32.85 2.70 -19.10
N GLU A 295 33.19 3.60 -18.18
CA GLU A 295 32.51 3.73 -16.89
C GLU A 295 31.09 4.24 -17.09
N ASN A 296 30.11 3.75 -16.34
CA ASN A 296 28.76 4.28 -16.42
C ASN A 296 28.74 5.77 -16.03
N LEU A 297 28.05 6.58 -16.82
CA LEU A 297 27.88 8.00 -16.53
C LEU A 297 26.79 8.18 -15.47
N THR A 298 27.03 9.11 -14.54
CA THR A 298 26.03 9.57 -13.58
C THR A 298 25.48 10.93 -14.02
N LEU A 299 24.52 11.46 -13.26
CA LEU A 299 23.96 12.79 -13.55
C LEU A 299 25.03 13.90 -13.45
N ASP A 300 26.02 13.74 -12.58
CA ASP A 300 27.17 14.65 -12.46
C ASP A 300 28.02 14.71 -13.75
N ASP A 301 27.91 13.69 -14.61
CA ASP A 301 28.63 13.60 -15.86
C ASP A 301 27.84 14.17 -17.06
N TYR A 302 26.62 14.66 -16.84
CA TYR A 302 25.70 15.09 -17.89
C TYR A 302 26.33 16.12 -18.86
N ASP A 303 27.02 17.13 -18.31
CA ASP A 303 27.65 18.20 -19.10
C ASP A 303 29.05 17.84 -19.64
N ASN A 304 29.56 16.65 -19.34
CA ASN A 304 30.93 16.25 -19.68
C ASN A 304 31.06 15.66 -21.10
N ASN A 305 30.10 15.92 -22.00
CA ASN A 305 30.10 15.47 -23.40
C ASN A 305 30.42 13.97 -23.57
N GLY A 306 29.84 13.11 -22.72
CA GLY A 306 30.04 11.66 -22.77
C GLY A 306 31.33 11.18 -22.08
N LEU A 307 31.97 11.99 -21.24
CA LEU A 307 33.10 11.59 -20.41
C LEU A 307 32.69 11.51 -18.93
N CYS A 308 33.22 10.54 -18.19
CA CYS A 308 33.09 10.59 -16.73
C CYS A 308 33.96 11.73 -16.16
N GLY A 309 33.63 12.22 -14.97
CA GLY A 309 34.26 13.39 -14.36
C GLY A 309 35.79 13.26 -14.24
N TYR A 310 36.30 12.05 -14.03
CA TYR A 310 37.75 11.81 -14.06
C TYR A 310 38.35 12.00 -15.46
N CYS A 311 37.70 11.46 -16.49
CA CYS A 311 38.18 11.59 -17.87
C CYS A 311 38.06 13.02 -18.39
N GLN A 312 37.00 13.76 -17.99
CA GLN A 312 36.84 15.18 -18.26
C GLN A 312 37.96 15.99 -17.61
N TYR A 313 38.20 15.80 -16.31
CA TYR A 313 39.29 16.48 -15.59
C TYR A 313 40.67 16.27 -16.24
N GLN A 314 40.95 15.04 -16.72
CA GLN A 314 42.20 14.76 -17.43
C GLN A 314 42.25 15.43 -18.80
N ALA A 315 41.13 15.57 -19.50
CA ALA A 315 41.05 16.24 -20.79
C ALA A 315 41.29 17.75 -20.64
N ASP A 316 40.64 18.39 -19.66
CA ASP A 316 40.79 19.82 -19.36
C ASP A 316 42.24 20.15 -19.03
N LYS A 317 42.87 19.35 -18.16
CA LYS A 317 44.28 19.55 -17.79
C LYS A 317 45.24 19.46 -18.98
N ALA A 318 44.93 18.64 -19.98
CA ALA A 318 45.75 18.50 -21.18
C ALA A 318 45.57 19.65 -22.19
N GLN A 319 44.52 20.48 -22.03
CA GLN A 319 44.30 21.68 -22.85
C GLN A 319 44.98 22.93 -22.26
N ASP A 320 45.27 22.91 -20.96
CA ASP A 320 45.94 24.01 -20.24
C ASP A 320 47.49 23.96 -20.34
N ASP A 321 48.06 22.87 -20.87
CA ASP A 321 49.51 22.67 -21.13
C ASP A 321 49.89 23.00 -22.59
#